data_AF-A0A7S3U1V2-F1
#
_entry.id   AF-A0A7S3U1V2-F1
#
_cell.length_a   1.000
_cell.length_b   1.000
_cell.length_c   1.000
_cell.angle_alpha   90.00
_cell.angle_beta   90.00
_cell.angle_gamma   90.00
#
_symmetry.space_group_name_H-M   'P 1'
#
loop_
_entity.id
_entity.type
_entity.pdbx_description
1 polymer ?
#
loop_
_entity_poly.entity_id
_entity_poly.type
_entity_poly.pdbx_seq_one_letter_code
_entity_poly.pdbx_strand_id
1 'polypeptide(L)'
;VLVAATALGYAYLFLLRAVAQGLIWIATAVSMLVLLWSGYKLWFSEPLMMGPDGQPLVGPNGLIDTGSMGGDNAVSIHRAIAVVLWILALIVALLACCFGNSVKLSTACVRQGVIVMWKMPLMLAAPFVKALVKTILAVIFLLGWVHLLSIGEVTGLGLHRTLKFTGQQWMYLIFYVYTAFWILQYVSALYQFAIAYCV
;
A
#
# COMPACT_ATOMS: atom_id res chain seq x y z
N VAL A 1 -16.47 15.93 -9.96
CA VAL A 1 -15.59 14.80 -9.53
C VAL A 1 -15.55 13.69 -10.59
N LEU A 2 -16.68 13.12 -11.00
CA LEU A 2 -16.72 12.02 -12.00
C LEU A 2 -16.09 12.38 -13.35
N VAL A 3 -16.43 13.55 -13.91
CA VAL A 3 -15.87 14.03 -15.19
C VAL A 3 -14.36 14.26 -15.08
N ALA A 4 -13.89 14.76 -13.93
CA ALA A 4 -12.46 14.94 -13.69
C ALA A 4 -11.75 13.58 -13.61
N ALA A 5 -12.35 12.59 -12.93
CA ALA A 5 -11.79 11.25 -12.81
C ALA A 5 -11.70 10.52 -14.16
N THR A 6 -12.73 10.64 -15.01
CA THR A 6 -12.69 10.07 -16.36
C THR A 6 -11.65 10.77 -17.23
N ALA A 7 -11.60 12.11 -17.21
CA ALA A 7 -10.58 12.87 -17.93
C ALA A 7 -9.15 12.51 -17.48
N LEU A 8 -8.91 12.35 -16.18
CA LEU A 8 -7.63 11.95 -15.62
C LEU A 8 -7.28 10.51 -16.01
N GLY A 9 -8.27 9.61 -16.09
CA GLY A 9 -8.09 8.24 -16.60
C GLY A 9 -7.68 8.21 -18.08
N TYR A 10 -8.30 9.04 -18.93
CA TYR A 10 -7.89 9.18 -20.34
C TYR A 10 -6.50 9.81 -20.46
N ALA A 11 -6.19 10.83 -19.67
CA ALA A 11 -4.85 11.44 -19.62
C ALA A 11 -3.79 10.43 -19.17
N TYR A 12 -4.10 9.59 -18.18
CA TYR A 12 -3.21 8.53 -17.70
C TYR A 12 -2.95 7.48 -18.78
N LEU A 13 -3.99 7.01 -19.50
CA LEU A 13 -3.80 6.09 -20.62
C LEU A 13 -2.94 6.71 -21.75
N PHE A 14 -3.16 7.99 -22.02
CA PHE A 14 -2.35 8.72 -23.00
C PHE A 14 -0.89 8.80 -22.56
N LEU A 15 -0.65 9.08 -21.28
CA LEU A 15 0.69 9.14 -20.70
C LEU A 15 1.36 7.76 -20.69
N LEU A 16 0.64 6.68 -20.37
CA LEU A 16 1.15 5.32 -20.51
C LEU A 16 1.52 5.00 -21.96
N ARG A 17 0.69 5.40 -22.93
CA ARG A 17 1.00 5.18 -24.35
C ARG A 17 2.30 5.87 -24.78
N ALA A 18 2.47 7.12 -24.38
CA ALA A 18 3.59 7.96 -24.79
C ALA A 18 4.87 7.65 -23.99
N VAL A 19 4.75 7.40 -22.69
CA VAL A 19 5.86 7.46 -21.74
C VAL A 19 6.08 6.14 -20.98
N ALA A 20 5.30 5.06 -21.18
CA ALA A 20 5.48 3.83 -20.39
C ALA A 20 6.93 3.30 -20.40
N GLN A 21 7.60 3.34 -21.55
CA GLN A 21 8.99 2.92 -21.65
C GLN A 21 9.91 3.84 -20.83
N GLY A 22 9.77 5.16 -20.97
CA GLY A 22 10.57 6.13 -20.20
C GLY A 22 10.30 6.04 -18.70
N LEU A 23 9.04 5.85 -18.32
CA LEU A 23 8.61 5.76 -16.93
C LEU A 23 9.20 4.53 -16.22
N ILE A 24 9.31 3.38 -16.89
CA ILE A 24 9.97 2.19 -16.33
C ILE A 24 11.47 2.44 -16.11
N TRP A 25 12.15 3.08 -17.07
CA TRP A 25 13.58 3.41 -16.92
C TRP A 25 13.82 4.44 -15.82
N ILE A 26 13.00 5.49 -15.75
CA ILE A 26 13.08 6.50 -14.69
C ILE A 26 12.78 5.87 -13.34
N ALA A 27 11.72 5.05 -13.21
CA ALA A 27 11.38 4.39 -11.96
C ALA A 27 12.50 3.46 -11.47
N THR A 28 13.11 2.70 -12.38
CA THR A 28 14.28 1.85 -12.07
C THR A 28 15.49 2.69 -11.66
N ALA A 29 15.76 3.79 -12.36
CA ALA A 29 16.87 4.69 -12.00
C ALA A 29 16.65 5.34 -10.63
N VAL A 30 15.42 5.81 -10.36
CA VAL A 30 15.05 6.41 -9.07
C VAL A 30 15.14 5.40 -7.95
N SER A 31 14.64 4.16 -8.14
CA SER A 31 14.74 3.13 -7.10
C SER A 31 16.20 2.77 -6.78
N MET A 32 17.06 2.69 -7.80
CA MET A 32 18.50 2.52 -7.60
C MET A 32 19.14 3.68 -6.84
N LEU A 33 18.81 4.93 -7.21
CA LEU A 33 19.32 6.12 -6.52
C LEU A 33 18.87 6.19 -5.06
N VAL A 34 17.62 5.83 -4.77
CA VAL A 34 17.09 5.78 -3.39
C VAL A 34 17.83 4.74 -2.56
N LEU A 35 18.08 3.54 -3.11
CA LEU A 35 18.83 2.49 -2.42
C LEU A 35 20.28 2.92 -2.16
N LEU A 36 20.96 3.49 -3.16
CA LEU A 36 22.33 3.97 -3.00
C LEU A 36 22.44 5.13 -2.02
N TRP A 37 21.52 6.10 -2.11
CA TRP A 37 21.47 7.26 -1.20
C TRP A 37 21.17 6.85 0.24
N SER A 38 20.24 5.92 0.44
CA SER A 38 19.92 5.40 1.78
C SER A 38 21.10 4.64 2.38
N GLY A 39 21.77 3.78 1.62
CA GLY A 39 22.97 3.06 2.06
C GLY A 39 24.14 4.00 2.34
N TYR A 40 24.35 5.02 1.50
CA TYR A 40 25.36 6.06 1.73
C TYR A 40 25.08 6.83 3.02
N LYS A 41 23.83 7.30 3.22
CA LYS A 41 23.45 7.98 4.45
C LYS A 41 23.67 7.11 5.67
N LEU A 42 23.25 5.84 5.66
CA LEU A 42 23.44 4.91 6.77
C LEU A 42 24.92 4.62 7.08
N TRP A 43 25.79 4.66 6.06
CA TRP A 43 27.23 4.42 6.24
C TRP A 43 27.97 5.61 6.84
N PHE A 44 27.61 6.83 6.43
CA PHE A 44 28.27 8.07 6.85
C PHE A 44 27.56 8.81 8.00
N SER A 45 26.30 8.50 8.26
CA SER A 45 25.64 8.98 9.47
C SER A 45 26.24 8.25 10.66
N GLU A 46 27.08 8.95 11.41
CA GLU A 46 27.35 8.55 12.79
C GLU A 46 26.00 8.32 13.48
N PRO A 47 25.85 7.27 14.30
CA PRO A 47 24.58 6.88 14.89
C PRO A 47 24.10 7.94 15.87
N LEU A 48 23.47 9.00 15.34
CA LEU A 48 22.56 9.87 16.04
C LEU A 48 21.29 9.06 16.25
N MET A 49 21.37 8.10 17.17
CA MET A 49 20.19 7.46 17.73
C MET A 49 19.44 8.55 18.50
N MET A 50 18.56 9.26 17.81
CA MET A 50 17.49 10.00 18.46
C MET A 50 16.54 8.96 19.02
N GLY A 51 16.36 8.99 20.35
CA GLY A 51 15.31 8.20 20.98
C GLY A 51 13.92 8.58 20.40
N PRO A 52 12.88 7.77 20.66
CA PRO A 52 11.50 8.11 20.31
C PRO A 52 11.05 9.49 20.84
N ASP A 53 11.75 10.04 21.83
CA ASP A 53 11.52 11.36 22.44
C ASP A 53 12.28 12.51 21.74
N GLY A 54 12.97 12.25 20.62
CA GLY A 54 13.75 13.24 19.88
C GLY A 54 15.02 13.72 20.57
N GLN A 55 15.38 13.15 21.72
CA GLN A 55 16.62 13.47 22.42
C GLN A 55 17.77 12.56 21.94
N PRO A 56 18.98 13.11 21.73
CA PRO A 56 20.15 12.30 21.46
C PRO A 56 20.45 11.42 22.67
N LEU A 57 20.57 10.10 22.46
CA LEU A 57 20.95 9.12 23.50
C LEU A 57 22.40 9.31 24.00
N VAL A 58 23.16 10.22 23.40
CA VAL A 58 24.50 10.59 23.83
C VAL A 58 24.36 11.73 24.84
N GLY A 59 24.55 11.40 26.12
CA GLY A 59 24.59 12.42 27.18
C GLY A 59 25.75 13.42 26.95
N PRO A 60 25.65 14.65 27.51
CA PRO A 60 26.68 15.70 27.38
C PRO A 60 28.07 15.33 27.90
N ASN A 61 28.19 14.18 28.56
CA ASN A 61 29.42 13.67 29.15
C ASN A 61 30.18 12.69 28.25
N GLY A 62 29.68 12.40 27.03
CA GLY A 62 30.29 11.42 26.11
C GLY A 62 30.20 9.97 26.59
N LEU A 63 29.57 9.72 27.74
CA LEU A 63 29.30 8.40 28.28
C LEU A 63 27.97 7.91 27.72
N ILE A 64 28.03 6.95 26.81
CA ILE A 64 26.89 6.12 26.45
C ILE A 64 26.57 5.32 27.70
N ASP A 65 25.51 5.67 28.41
CA ASP A 65 25.03 4.89 29.55
C ASP A 65 24.36 3.62 28.99
N THR A 66 25.21 2.73 28.47
CA THR A 66 24.86 1.36 28.12
C THR A 66 24.64 0.61 29.41
N GLY A 67 23.49 0.87 30.04
CA GLY A 67 22.88 -0.02 31.02
C GLY A 67 22.54 -1.36 30.35
N SER A 68 23.58 -2.15 30.12
CA SER A 68 23.56 -3.61 29.98
C SER A 68 22.64 -4.20 28.90
N MET A 69 23.04 -4.03 27.63
CA MET A 69 23.04 -5.06 26.56
C MET A 69 23.00 -4.38 25.18
N GLY A 70 24.14 -4.24 24.50
CA GLY A 70 24.13 -4.17 23.03
C GLY A 70 24.69 -2.92 22.32
N GLY A 71 25.58 -2.12 22.94
CA GLY A 71 26.23 -0.99 22.27
C GLY A 71 27.03 -1.40 21.02
N ASP A 72 27.87 -2.44 21.13
CA ASP A 72 28.69 -2.93 20.00
C ASP A 72 27.86 -3.62 18.91
N ASN A 73 26.75 -4.24 19.31
CA ASN A 73 25.83 -4.91 18.39
C ASN A 73 25.06 -3.90 17.54
N ALA A 74 24.71 -2.74 18.11
CA ALA A 74 23.92 -1.74 17.39
C ALA A 74 24.71 -1.11 16.23
N VAL A 75 25.99 -0.78 16.44
CA VAL A 75 26.88 -0.28 15.38
C VAL A 75 27.09 -1.35 14.29
N SER A 76 27.22 -2.61 14.71
CA SER A 76 27.36 -3.75 13.79
C SER A 76 26.11 -3.96 12.92
N ILE A 77 24.92 -3.80 13.49
CA ILE A 77 23.64 -3.93 12.76
C ILE A 77 23.47 -2.81 11.72
N HIS A 78 23.79 -1.56 12.05
CA HIS A 78 23.69 -0.45 11.09
C HIS A 78 24.59 -0.65 9.86
N ARG A 79 25.84 -1.11 10.09
CA ARG A 79 26.76 -1.42 8.99
C ARG A 79 26.27 -2.61 8.16
N ALA A 80 25.71 -3.64 8.79
CA ALA A 80 25.13 -4.78 8.09
C ALA A 80 23.97 -4.36 7.17
N ILE A 81 23.07 -3.50 7.65
CA ILE A 81 21.93 -2.99 6.86
C ILE A 81 22.41 -2.17 5.66
N ALA A 82 23.43 -1.31 5.83
CA ALA A 82 24.01 -0.54 4.73
C ALA A 82 24.57 -1.44 3.62
N VAL A 83 25.30 -2.51 4.00
CA VAL A 83 25.83 -3.49 3.03
C VAL A 83 24.70 -4.22 2.30
N VAL A 84 23.64 -4.62 3.01
CA VAL A 84 22.46 -5.27 2.39
C VAL A 84 21.79 -4.34 1.38
N LEU A 85 21.66 -3.05 1.67
CA LEU A 85 21.09 -2.06 0.75
C LEU A 85 21.94 -1.89 -0.52
N TRP A 86 23.27 -1.89 -0.41
CA TRP A 86 24.16 -1.84 -1.57
C TRP A 86 24.10 -3.11 -2.42
N ILE A 87 24.05 -4.29 -1.78
CA ILE A 87 23.86 -5.56 -2.49
C ILE A 87 22.51 -5.55 -3.22
N LEU A 88 21.44 -5.09 -2.58
CA LEU A 88 20.12 -4.97 -3.20
C LEU A 88 20.14 -4.01 -4.40
N ALA A 89 20.81 -2.87 -4.28
CA ALA A 89 20.98 -1.93 -5.39
C ALA A 89 21.73 -2.57 -6.58
N LEU A 90 22.78 -3.34 -6.30
CA LEU A 90 23.55 -4.06 -7.31
C LEU A 90 22.71 -5.15 -7.99
N ILE A 91 21.90 -5.89 -7.22
CA ILE A 91 20.96 -6.87 -7.78
C ILE A 91 19.96 -6.17 -8.71
N VAL A 92 19.36 -5.05 -8.28
CA VAL A 92 18.44 -4.28 -9.13
C VAL A 92 19.14 -3.78 -10.39
N ALA A 93 20.40 -3.34 -10.31
CA ALA A 93 21.22 -2.96 -11.46
C ALA A 93 21.40 -4.12 -12.46
N LEU A 94 21.78 -5.29 -11.95
CA LEU A 94 21.96 -6.49 -12.78
C LEU A 94 20.65 -6.91 -13.43
N LEU A 95 19.55 -6.90 -12.68
CA LEU A 95 18.21 -7.17 -13.23
C LEU A 95 17.87 -6.15 -14.32
N ALA A 96 18.10 -4.86 -14.11
CA ALA A 96 17.83 -3.83 -15.11
C ALA A 96 18.63 -4.05 -16.41
N CYS A 97 19.91 -4.45 -16.30
CA CYS A 97 20.77 -4.75 -17.45
C CYS A 97 20.34 -6.05 -18.17
N CYS A 98 20.07 -7.12 -17.43
CA CYS A 98 19.73 -8.43 -18.00
C CYS A 98 18.32 -8.48 -18.60
N PHE A 99 17.36 -7.75 -18.01
CA PHE A 99 15.94 -7.81 -18.40
C PHE A 99 15.52 -6.71 -19.40
N GLY A 100 16.48 -6.03 -20.06
CA GLY A 100 16.19 -5.00 -21.05
C GLY A 100 15.25 -5.47 -22.18
N ASN A 101 15.39 -6.72 -22.63
CA ASN A 101 14.48 -7.30 -23.63
C ASN A 101 13.09 -7.62 -23.05
N SER A 102 13.01 -8.06 -21.79
CA SER A 102 11.72 -8.31 -21.13
C SER A 102 10.92 -7.02 -20.93
N VAL A 103 11.59 -5.88 -20.69
CA VAL A 103 10.94 -4.56 -20.64
C VAL A 103 10.37 -4.19 -22.01
N LYS A 104 11.08 -4.47 -23.11
CA LYS A 104 10.55 -4.25 -24.47
C LYS A 104 9.31 -5.10 -24.75
N LEU A 105 9.31 -6.37 -24.35
CA LEU A 105 8.15 -7.25 -24.53
C LEU A 105 6.95 -6.78 -23.68
N SER A 106 7.19 -6.43 -22.41
CA SER A 106 6.15 -5.92 -21.52
C SER A 106 5.55 -4.62 -22.04
N THR A 107 6.38 -3.68 -22.51
CA THR A 107 5.89 -2.43 -23.11
C THR A 107 5.13 -2.64 -24.42
N ALA A 108 5.51 -3.64 -25.24
CA ALA A 108 4.74 -4.02 -26.42
C ALA A 108 3.35 -4.57 -26.03
N CYS A 109 3.28 -5.42 -25.00
CA CYS A 109 2.02 -5.93 -24.46
C CYS A 109 1.13 -4.79 -23.92
N VAL A 110 1.71 -3.87 -23.14
CA VAL A 110 0.98 -2.68 -22.63
C VAL A 110 0.49 -1.81 -23.78
N ARG A 111 1.30 -1.56 -24.82
CA ARG A 111 0.86 -0.82 -26.00
C ARG A 111 -0.31 -1.48 -26.71
N GLN A 112 -0.29 -2.80 -26.84
CA GLN A 112 -1.40 -3.55 -27.42
C GLN A 112 -2.65 -3.47 -26.54
N GLY A 113 -2.51 -3.60 -25.22
CA GLY A 113 -3.59 -3.41 -24.26
C GLY A 113 -4.21 -2.00 -24.37
N VAL A 114 -3.40 -0.96 -24.52
CA VAL A 114 -3.88 0.41 -24.73
C VAL A 114 -4.65 0.55 -26.04
N ILE A 115 -4.19 -0.07 -27.15
CA ILE A 115 -4.91 -0.05 -28.43
C ILE A 115 -6.28 -0.72 -28.29
N VAL A 116 -6.36 -1.85 -27.58
CA VAL A 116 -7.62 -2.56 -27.31
C VAL A 116 -8.53 -1.72 -26.40
N MET A 117 -7.99 -1.09 -25.35
CA MET A 117 -8.76 -0.19 -24.48
C MET A 117 -9.32 1.03 -25.23
N TRP A 118 -8.61 1.55 -26.22
CA TRP A 118 -9.12 2.60 -27.11
C TRP A 118 -10.26 2.12 -28.00
N LYS A 119 -10.27 0.85 -28.38
CA LYS A 119 -11.35 0.22 -29.16
C LYS A 119 -12.57 -0.12 -28.29
N MET A 120 -12.37 -0.36 -27.00
CA MET A 120 -13.42 -0.69 -26.03
C MET A 120 -13.39 0.26 -24.83
N PRO A 121 -13.86 1.51 -24.98
CA PRO A 121 -13.81 2.51 -23.92
C PRO A 121 -14.61 2.13 -22.67
N LEU A 122 -15.51 1.15 -22.76
CA LEU A 122 -16.23 0.61 -21.61
C LEU A 122 -15.29 -0.04 -20.58
N MET A 123 -14.15 -0.59 -20.99
CA MET A 123 -13.17 -1.18 -20.07
C MET A 123 -12.50 -0.13 -19.16
N LEU A 124 -12.43 1.13 -19.59
CA LEU A 124 -11.94 2.24 -18.74
C LEU A 124 -12.90 2.57 -17.61
N ALA A 125 -14.19 2.36 -17.83
CA ALA A 125 -15.22 2.53 -16.81
C ALA A 125 -15.28 1.34 -15.84
N ALA A 126 -14.75 0.17 -16.21
CA ALA A 126 -14.78 -1.03 -15.36
C ALA A 126 -14.18 -0.83 -13.95
N PRO A 127 -12.96 -0.27 -13.77
CA PRO A 127 -12.42 -0.05 -12.43
C PRO A 127 -13.24 0.97 -11.64
N PHE A 128 -13.86 1.94 -12.33
CA PHE A 128 -14.77 2.90 -11.71
C PHE A 128 -16.05 2.22 -11.23
N VAL A 129 -16.69 1.39 -12.07
CA VAL A 129 -17.88 0.61 -11.69
C VAL A 129 -17.55 -0.31 -10.52
N LYS A 130 -16.39 -0.98 -10.52
CA LYS A 130 -15.92 -1.79 -9.40
C LYS A 130 -15.81 -0.97 -8.11
N ALA A 131 -15.16 0.18 -8.18
CA ALA A 131 -14.98 1.06 -7.03
C ALA A 131 -16.34 1.55 -6.52
N LEU A 132 -17.22 2.01 -7.41
CA LEU A 132 -18.57 2.47 -7.07
C LEU A 132 -19.39 1.38 -6.39
N VAL A 133 -19.45 0.17 -6.97
CA VAL A 133 -20.16 -0.97 -6.39
C VAL A 133 -19.60 -1.34 -5.02
N LYS A 134 -18.27 -1.38 -4.88
CA LYS A 134 -17.62 -1.64 -3.58
C LYS A 134 -17.92 -0.55 -2.55
N THR A 135 -17.89 0.72 -2.94
CA THR A 135 -18.21 1.84 -2.06
C THR A 135 -19.66 1.79 -1.60
N ILE A 136 -20.60 1.54 -2.52
CA ILE A 136 -22.03 1.40 -2.18
C ILE A 136 -22.22 0.24 -1.20
N LEU A 137 -21.63 -0.94 -1.48
CA LEU A 137 -21.69 -2.08 -0.57
C LEU A 137 -21.06 -1.78 0.79
N ALA A 138 -19.91 -1.11 0.83
CA ALA A 138 -19.26 -0.71 2.07
C ALA A 138 -20.13 0.25 2.89
N VAL A 139 -20.82 1.20 2.26
CA VAL A 139 -21.77 2.09 2.93
C VAL A 139 -22.96 1.32 3.47
N ILE A 140 -23.52 0.39 2.70
CA ILE A 140 -24.62 -0.49 3.16
C ILE A 140 -24.17 -1.31 4.37
N PHE A 141 -22.96 -1.87 4.35
CA PHE A 141 -22.43 -2.62 5.49
C PHE A 141 -22.13 -1.74 6.70
N LEU A 142 -21.67 -0.51 6.51
CA LEU A 142 -21.49 0.44 7.61
C LEU A 142 -22.84 0.82 8.25
N LEU A 143 -23.87 1.07 7.45
CA LEU A 143 -25.21 1.36 7.96
C LEU A 143 -25.79 0.16 8.71
N GLY A 144 -25.65 -1.06 8.17
CA GLY A 144 -26.09 -2.27 8.86
C GLY A 144 -25.29 -2.53 10.14
N TRP A 145 -23.99 -2.24 10.15
CA TRP A 145 -23.16 -2.30 11.36
C TRP A 145 -23.62 -1.33 12.44
N VAL A 146 -23.85 -0.06 12.09
CA VAL A 146 -24.37 0.95 13.02
C VAL A 146 -25.75 0.55 13.54
N HIS A 147 -26.60 -0.02 12.69
CA HIS A 147 -27.90 -0.55 13.11
C HIS A 147 -27.74 -1.71 14.12
N LEU A 148 -26.78 -2.62 13.90
CA LEU A 148 -26.49 -3.72 14.82
C LEU A 148 -25.99 -3.21 16.18
N LEU A 149 -25.13 -2.19 16.18
CA LEU A 149 -24.64 -1.54 17.41
C LEU A 149 -25.79 -0.90 18.21
N SER A 150 -26.85 -0.44 17.55
CA SER A 150 -28.02 0.17 18.20
C SER A 150 -28.87 -0.81 19.02
N ILE A 151 -28.67 -2.13 18.88
CA ILE A 151 -29.43 -3.16 19.60
C ILE A 151 -28.83 -3.41 21.01
N GLY A 152 -27.63 -2.89 21.28
CA GLY A 152 -26.98 -3.06 22.58
C GLY A 152 -27.81 -2.47 23.73
N GLU A 153 -27.86 -3.18 24.84
CA GLU A 153 -28.62 -2.73 26.01
C GLU A 153 -27.91 -1.53 26.65
N VAL A 154 -28.63 -0.42 26.76
CA VAL A 154 -28.14 0.79 27.41
C VAL A 154 -28.46 0.67 28.90
N THR A 155 -27.41 0.51 29.71
CA THR A 155 -27.53 0.51 31.17
C THR A 155 -27.08 1.85 31.74
N GLY A 156 -27.85 2.38 32.70
CA GLY A 156 -27.60 3.66 33.36
C GLY A 156 -28.69 4.71 33.09
N LEU A 157 -29.03 5.48 34.12
CA LEU A 157 -29.92 6.64 34.04
C LEU A 157 -29.04 7.91 34.13
N GLY A 158 -29.23 8.87 33.23
CA GLY A 158 -28.53 10.17 33.24
C GLY A 158 -27.31 10.28 32.32
N LEU A 159 -26.33 11.10 32.72
CA LEU A 159 -25.18 11.53 31.91
C LEU A 159 -24.18 10.39 31.61
N HIS A 160 -24.15 9.34 32.43
CA HIS A 160 -23.29 8.16 32.23
C HIS A 160 -24.13 6.99 31.71
N ARG A 161 -24.31 6.93 30.39
CA ARG A 161 -24.87 5.76 29.70
C ARG A 161 -23.74 4.81 29.31
N THR A 162 -23.82 3.57 29.77
CA THR A 162 -22.88 2.50 29.37
C THR A 162 -23.60 1.49 28.50
N LEU A 163 -23.05 1.23 27.31
CA LEU A 163 -23.53 0.20 26.39
C LEU A 163 -22.93 -1.14 26.81
N LYS A 164 -23.78 -2.10 27.18
CA LYS A 164 -23.36 -3.47 27.48
C LYS A 164 -23.91 -4.41 26.43
N PHE A 165 -23.02 -5.20 25.84
CA PHE A 165 -23.38 -6.22 24.88
C PHE A 165 -23.34 -7.59 25.54
N THR A 166 -24.36 -8.42 25.28
CA THR A 166 -24.37 -9.81 25.72
C THR A 166 -23.37 -10.63 24.87
N GLY A 167 -22.92 -11.78 25.40
CA GLY A 167 -21.98 -12.64 24.66
C GLY A 167 -22.52 -13.08 23.29
N GLN A 168 -23.83 -13.30 23.18
CA GLN A 168 -24.50 -13.61 21.91
C GLN A 168 -24.47 -12.42 20.93
N GLN A 169 -24.69 -11.19 21.41
CA GLN A 169 -24.60 -9.98 20.57
C GLN A 169 -23.18 -9.77 20.03
N TRP A 170 -22.15 -10.04 20.82
CA TRP A 170 -20.77 -10.02 20.35
C TRP A 170 -20.51 -11.02 19.23
N MET A 171 -21.05 -12.24 19.33
CA MET A 171 -20.95 -13.23 18.25
C MET A 171 -21.62 -12.73 16.96
N TYR A 172 -22.80 -12.11 17.06
CA TYR A 172 -23.47 -11.53 15.88
C TYR A 172 -22.68 -10.38 15.25
N LEU A 173 -22.07 -9.51 16.04
CA LEU A 173 -21.18 -8.45 15.55
C LEU A 173 -19.98 -9.05 14.81
N ILE A 174 -19.26 -10.00 15.40
CA ILE A 174 -18.09 -10.62 14.76
C ILE A 174 -18.48 -11.32 13.46
N PHE A 175 -19.58 -12.09 13.48
CA PHE A 175 -20.09 -12.78 12.30
C PHE A 175 -20.47 -11.79 11.19
N TYR A 176 -21.10 -10.67 11.53
CA TYR A 176 -21.45 -9.62 10.56
C TYR A 176 -20.22 -9.04 9.86
N VAL A 177 -19.15 -8.70 10.61
CA VAL A 177 -17.90 -8.17 10.02
C VAL A 177 -17.27 -9.19 9.08
N TYR A 178 -17.23 -10.46 9.50
CA TYR A 178 -16.73 -11.55 8.67
C TYR A 178 -17.52 -11.68 7.36
N THR A 179 -18.86 -11.71 7.42
CA THR A 179 -19.71 -11.79 6.24
C THR A 179 -19.57 -10.57 5.33
N ALA A 180 -19.47 -9.36 5.88
CA ALA A 180 -19.25 -8.14 5.10
C ALA A 180 -17.93 -8.20 4.32
N PHE A 181 -16.83 -8.63 4.98
CA PHE A 181 -15.55 -8.82 4.32
C PHE A 181 -15.64 -9.89 3.22
N TRP A 182 -16.28 -11.03 3.52
CA TRP A 182 -16.46 -12.11 2.56
C TRP A 182 -17.19 -11.67 1.29
N ILE A 183 -18.30 -10.93 1.44
CA ILE A 183 -19.06 -10.40 0.30
C ILE A 183 -18.23 -9.41 -0.52
N LEU A 184 -17.46 -8.52 0.13
CA LEU A 184 -16.57 -7.59 -0.57
C LEU A 184 -15.48 -8.33 -1.38
N GLN A 185 -14.95 -9.44 -0.86
CA GLN A 185 -14.01 -10.28 -1.60
C GLN A 185 -14.69 -11.03 -2.75
N TYR A 186 -15.88 -11.59 -2.52
CA TYR A 186 -16.64 -12.26 -3.57
C TYR A 186 -16.94 -11.34 -4.77
N VAL A 187 -17.36 -10.10 -4.52
CA VAL A 187 -17.56 -9.09 -5.59
C VAL A 187 -16.25 -8.76 -6.30
N SER A 188 -15.13 -8.76 -5.58
CA SER A 188 -13.81 -8.58 -6.19
C SER A 188 -13.46 -9.71 -7.15
N ALA A 189 -13.76 -10.95 -6.76
CA ALA A 189 -13.54 -12.14 -7.58
C ALA A 189 -14.46 -12.16 -8.81
N LEU A 190 -15.75 -11.85 -8.65
CA LEU A 190 -16.69 -11.72 -9.77
C LEU A 190 -16.23 -10.68 -10.79
N TYR A 191 -15.69 -9.55 -10.33
CA TYR A 191 -15.13 -8.54 -11.22
C TYR A 191 -13.90 -9.05 -12.00
N GLN A 192 -13.00 -9.79 -11.34
CA GLN A 192 -11.85 -10.40 -12.02
C GLN A 192 -12.29 -11.42 -13.07
N PHE A 193 -13.30 -12.23 -12.73
CA PHE A 193 -13.93 -13.17 -13.65
C PHE A 193 -14.54 -12.46 -14.87
N ALA A 194 -15.32 -11.39 -14.65
CA ALA A 194 -15.91 -10.61 -15.74
C ALA A 194 -14.85 -10.04 -16.69
N ILE A 195 -13.74 -9.51 -16.16
CA ILE A 195 -12.63 -9.05 -17.00
C ILE A 195 -12.02 -10.21 -17.78
N ALA A 196 -11.75 -11.33 -17.12
CA ALA A 196 -11.11 -12.48 -17.75
C ALA A 196 -11.94 -13.06 -18.91
N TYR A 197 -13.26 -12.93 -18.87
CA TYR A 197 -14.16 -13.34 -19.96
C TYR A 197 -14.30 -12.31 -21.08
N CYS A 198 -14.01 -11.04 -20.82
CA CYS A 198 -14.06 -9.99 -21.83
C CYS A 198 -12.76 -9.85 -22.64
N VAL A 199 -11.67 -10.45 -22.17
CA VAL A 199 -10.36 -10.50 -22.85
C VAL A 199 -10.23 -11.81 -23.61
#